data_AF-A0A314UNA9-F1
#
_entry.id   AF-A0A314UNA9-F1
#
_cell.length_a   1.000
_cell.length_b   1.000
_cell.length_c   1.000
_cell.angle_alpha   90.00
_cell.angle_beta   90.00
_cell.angle_gamma   90.00
#
_symmetry.space_group_name_H-M   'P 1'
#
loop_
_entity.id
_entity.type
_entity.pdbx_description
1 polymer ?
#
loop_
_entity_poly.entity_id
_entity_poly.type
_entity_poly.pdbx_seq_one_letter_code
_entity_poly.pdbx_strand_id
1 'polypeptide(L)'
;MEVLSELNIGPSTQFITKLPPGSFGIPLIGESISFIRAQKQDKTGEWIQTRIRKYGPVFKTSLMGDKTVVLTGQAGNRHSIFELSESRHKLVRSGLMSFLKPESIQRFVGEMDSLVQQQLFKELNGKDLVQMVGLMKKITFKVTCSLLFGLPEGQEKDALLEDFAIATKARGRISKILINLMQNRRGEEDKNTSQKDDIISVFLHLRDEAGEPLQVDEIIDNLITLVVASHDTTTILLGLILRHLSTDAKTFGEVLEGSETSLIKDVN
;
A
#
# COMPACT_ATOMS: atom_id res chain seq x y z
N MET A 1 -20.77 -22.02 -19.75
CA MET A 1 -21.13 -21.79 -21.16
C MET A 1 -21.52 -20.31 -21.21
N GLU A 2 -20.82 -19.38 -21.83
CA GLU A 2 -20.25 -19.43 -23.17
C GLU A 2 -19.47 -18.10 -23.35
N VAL A 3 -18.18 -18.03 -22.98
CA VAL A 3 -17.27 -16.90 -23.32
C VAL A 3 -15.79 -17.39 -23.35
N LEU A 4 -15.53 -18.60 -23.85
CA LEU A 4 -14.15 -19.14 -23.93
C LEU A 4 -13.79 -19.66 -25.33
N SER A 5 -14.57 -19.34 -26.37
CA SER A 5 -14.42 -19.93 -27.71
C SER A 5 -13.66 -19.08 -28.74
N GLU A 6 -13.06 -17.94 -28.38
CA GLU A 6 -12.46 -17.04 -29.40
C GLU A 6 -10.97 -16.66 -29.21
N LEU A 7 -10.18 -17.44 -28.47
CA LEU A 7 -8.72 -17.25 -28.48
C LEU A 7 -8.01 -18.44 -29.11
N ASN A 8 -8.12 -18.51 -30.44
CA ASN A 8 -7.32 -19.38 -31.29
C ASN A 8 -5.88 -18.83 -31.37
N ILE A 9 -4.96 -19.39 -30.60
CA ILE A 9 -3.52 -19.08 -30.70
C ILE A 9 -2.80 -20.37 -31.10
N GLY A 10 -2.24 -20.36 -32.31
CA GLY A 10 -1.48 -21.46 -32.90
C GLY A 10 -0.13 -21.74 -32.24
N PRO A 11 0.65 -22.72 -32.74
CA PRO A 11 1.69 -23.37 -31.96
C PRO A 11 3.02 -22.58 -31.94
N SER A 12 3.54 -22.44 -30.72
CA SER A 12 4.96 -22.36 -30.33
C SER A 12 5.88 -21.36 -31.04
N THR A 13 6.07 -20.20 -30.41
CA THR A 13 7.28 -19.36 -30.58
C THR A 13 8.06 -19.39 -29.27
N GLN A 14 9.31 -19.87 -29.31
CA GLN A 14 10.26 -19.83 -28.19
C GLN A 14 10.46 -18.39 -27.71
N PHE A 15 10.06 -18.07 -26.47
CA PHE A 15 10.42 -16.79 -25.85
C PHE A 15 11.78 -16.91 -25.18
N ILE A 16 12.82 -16.41 -25.85
CA ILE A 16 14.07 -16.02 -25.18
C ILE A 16 13.73 -14.83 -24.26
N THR A 17 13.52 -15.07 -22.97
CA THR A 17 13.10 -14.03 -22.01
C THR A 17 14.29 -13.14 -21.61
N LYS A 18 14.61 -12.18 -22.46
CA LYS A 18 15.57 -11.13 -22.15
C LYS A 18 14.98 -10.25 -21.04
N LEU A 19 15.64 -10.20 -19.88
CA LEU A 19 15.24 -9.35 -18.75
C LEU A 19 15.02 -7.89 -19.21
N PRO A 20 14.05 -7.16 -18.62
CA PRO A 20 13.83 -5.78 -18.98
C PRO A 20 15.10 -4.93 -18.75
N PRO A 21 15.30 -3.89 -19.57
CA PRO A 21 16.41 -2.95 -19.42
C PRO A 21 16.39 -2.27 -18.04
N GLY A 22 17.55 -1.85 -17.53
CA GLY A 22 17.66 -1.20 -16.22
C GLY A 22 18.88 -1.63 -15.42
N SER A 23 19.06 -1.05 -14.24
CA SER A 23 20.20 -1.29 -13.35
C SER A 23 19.72 -1.51 -11.92
N PHE A 24 20.25 -2.52 -11.23
CA PHE A 24 19.97 -2.76 -9.82
C PHE A 24 20.72 -1.81 -8.87
N GLY A 25 21.39 -0.78 -9.41
CA GLY A 25 22.09 0.23 -8.60
C GLY A 25 23.32 -0.32 -7.88
N ILE A 26 23.70 0.35 -6.79
CA ILE A 26 24.77 -0.10 -5.89
C ILE A 26 24.31 -1.32 -5.07
N PRO A 27 25.21 -2.27 -4.74
CA PRO A 27 24.85 -3.45 -3.95
C PRO A 27 24.10 -3.08 -2.66
N LEU A 28 23.07 -3.87 -2.31
CA LEU A 28 22.24 -3.78 -1.10
C LEU A 28 21.22 -2.61 -1.02
N ILE A 29 21.57 -1.42 -1.52
CA ILE A 29 20.68 -0.23 -1.43
C ILE A 29 19.97 0.06 -2.75
N GLY A 30 20.54 -0.35 -3.87
CA GLY A 30 19.99 -0.07 -5.19
C GLY A 30 19.81 1.41 -5.45
N GLU A 31 18.61 1.81 -5.89
CA GLU A 31 18.23 3.20 -6.11
C GLU A 31 17.34 3.78 -4.99
N SER A 32 17.13 3.03 -3.90
CA SER A 32 16.20 3.32 -2.81
C SER A 32 16.38 4.69 -2.17
N ILE A 33 17.63 5.08 -1.85
CA ILE A 33 17.92 6.39 -1.24
C ILE A 33 17.53 7.52 -2.20
N SER A 34 17.81 7.35 -3.49
CA SER A 34 17.47 8.35 -4.50
C SER A 34 15.95 8.45 -4.71
N PHE A 35 15.23 7.34 -4.58
CA PHE A 35 13.76 7.30 -4.64
C PHE A 35 13.13 7.96 -3.42
N ILE A 36 13.59 7.62 -2.21
CA ILE A 36 13.11 8.20 -0.95
C ILE A 36 13.40 9.71 -0.89
N ARG A 37 14.58 10.14 -1.32
CA ARG A 37 14.92 11.57 -1.43
C ARG A 37 13.97 12.28 -2.40
N ALA A 38 13.68 11.67 -3.55
CA ALA A 38 12.71 12.20 -4.49
C ALA A 38 11.31 12.29 -3.87
N GLN A 39 10.89 11.31 -3.07
CA GLN A 39 9.62 11.34 -2.35
C GLN A 39 9.55 12.46 -1.31
N LYS A 40 10.60 12.64 -0.49
CA LYS A 40 10.67 13.75 0.49
C LYS A 40 10.67 15.13 -0.16
N GLN A 41 11.14 15.24 -1.40
CA GLN A 41 11.23 16.50 -2.15
C GLN A 41 10.06 16.71 -3.13
N ASP A 42 9.03 15.85 -3.10
CA ASP A 42 7.91 15.85 -4.06
C ASP A 42 8.35 15.75 -5.54
N LYS A 43 9.48 15.06 -5.78
CA LYS A 43 10.12 14.84 -7.09
C LYS A 43 10.07 13.38 -7.57
N THR A 44 9.24 12.54 -6.96
CA THR A 44 9.08 11.13 -7.36
C THR A 44 8.74 10.99 -8.85
N GLY A 45 7.90 11.88 -9.37
CA GLY A 45 7.55 11.92 -10.80
C GLY A 45 8.77 12.11 -11.70
N GLU A 46 9.65 13.07 -11.36
CA GLU A 46 10.89 13.33 -12.11
C GLU A 46 11.86 12.13 -12.04
N TRP A 47 11.95 11.50 -10.87
CA TRP A 47 12.78 10.32 -10.65
C TRP A 47 12.35 9.15 -11.54
N ILE A 48 11.04 8.92 -11.65
CA ILE A 48 10.46 7.88 -12.51
C ILE A 48 10.68 8.25 -13.99
N GLN A 49 10.41 9.50 -14.37
CA GLN A 49 10.57 9.96 -15.75
C GLN A 49 12.01 9.86 -16.26
N THR A 50 12.99 10.14 -15.39
CA THR A 50 14.41 10.01 -15.73
C THR A 50 14.75 8.56 -16.11
N ARG A 51 14.13 7.57 -15.46
CA ARG A 51 14.35 6.14 -15.72
C ARG A 51 13.54 5.64 -16.90
N ILE A 52 12.32 6.14 -17.10
CA ILE A 52 11.55 5.90 -18.34
C ILE A 52 12.35 6.39 -19.56
N ARG A 53 12.93 7.60 -19.50
CA ARG A 53 13.77 8.13 -20.59
C ARG A 53 15.01 7.29 -20.84
N LYS A 54 15.58 6.68 -19.79
CA LYS A 54 16.84 5.93 -19.86
C LYS A 54 16.66 4.46 -20.22
N TYR A 55 15.57 3.83 -19.79
CA TYR A 55 15.36 2.39 -19.85
C TYR A 55 14.04 1.98 -20.51
N GLY A 56 13.11 2.90 -20.73
CA GLY A 56 11.79 2.62 -21.27
C GLY A 56 10.71 2.43 -20.19
N PRO A 57 9.43 2.26 -20.58
CA PRO A 57 8.27 2.23 -19.69
C PRO A 57 8.18 0.99 -18.79
N VAL A 58 9.03 -0.02 -19.05
CA VAL A 58 9.21 -1.19 -18.21
C VAL A 58 10.70 -1.31 -17.97
N PHE A 59 11.13 -1.14 -16.72
CA PHE A 59 12.55 -1.20 -16.37
C PHE A 59 12.79 -1.94 -15.06
N LYS A 60 13.97 -2.56 -14.93
CA LYS A 60 14.43 -3.15 -13.67
C LYS A 60 15.22 -2.13 -12.85
N THR A 61 15.01 -2.15 -11.55
CA THR A 61 15.77 -1.39 -10.55
C THR A 61 15.89 -2.22 -9.28
N SER A 62 16.58 -1.70 -8.28
CA SER A 62 16.46 -2.21 -6.93
C SER A 62 15.93 -1.13 -6.01
N LEU A 63 14.77 -1.41 -5.42
CA LEU A 63 14.15 -0.58 -4.40
C LEU A 63 14.01 -1.41 -3.14
N MET A 64 14.42 -0.81 -2.02
CA MET A 64 14.40 -1.37 -0.67
C MET A 64 15.05 -2.75 -0.56
N GLY A 65 16.16 -2.97 -1.28
CA GLY A 65 16.93 -4.22 -1.24
C GLY A 65 16.41 -5.32 -2.19
N ASP A 66 15.23 -5.15 -2.78
CA ASP A 66 14.64 -6.10 -3.70
C ASP A 66 14.95 -5.78 -5.16
N LYS A 67 14.99 -6.81 -6.01
CA LYS A 67 15.04 -6.65 -7.47
C LYS A 67 13.64 -6.35 -7.97
N THR A 68 13.39 -5.08 -8.29
CA THR A 68 12.07 -4.58 -8.67
C THR A 68 11.97 -4.39 -10.17
N VAL A 69 10.89 -4.86 -10.78
CA VAL A 69 10.49 -4.41 -12.12
C VAL A 69 9.45 -3.32 -11.96
N VAL A 70 9.79 -2.12 -12.39
CA VAL A 70 8.87 -0.99 -12.39
C VAL A 70 8.12 -0.99 -13.70
N LEU A 71 6.81 -1.18 -13.61
CA LEU A 71 5.88 -1.03 -14.72
C LEU A 71 5.21 0.32 -14.61
N THR A 72 5.68 1.30 -15.37
CA THR A 72 5.03 2.61 -15.41
C THR A 72 3.89 2.51 -16.42
N GLY A 73 2.78 1.94 -15.96
CA GLY A 73 1.66 1.52 -16.80
C GLY A 73 0.36 1.35 -16.01
N GLN A 74 -0.71 1.19 -16.76
CA GLN A 74 -2.11 1.44 -16.39
C GLN A 74 -2.75 0.50 -15.34
N ALA A 75 -2.02 -0.38 -14.64
CA ALA A 75 -2.63 -1.54 -14.00
C ALA A 75 -2.67 -1.55 -12.46
N GLY A 76 -1.97 -0.66 -11.74
CA GLY A 76 -1.87 -0.76 -10.26
C GLY A 76 -2.67 0.28 -9.48
N ASN A 77 -2.58 1.55 -9.87
CA ASN A 77 -3.12 2.69 -9.12
C ASN A 77 -3.33 3.89 -10.07
N ARG A 78 -3.67 3.58 -11.33
CA ARG A 78 -3.68 4.47 -12.53
C ARG A 78 -4.38 5.83 -12.33
N HIS A 79 -5.20 5.97 -11.29
CA HIS A 79 -6.05 7.13 -11.03
C HIS A 79 -5.89 7.75 -9.64
N SER A 80 -5.01 7.20 -8.79
CA SER A 80 -4.68 7.85 -7.52
C SER A 80 -3.96 9.16 -7.78
N ILE A 81 -4.33 10.24 -7.06
CA ILE A 81 -3.72 11.57 -7.25
C ILE A 81 -2.18 11.51 -7.14
N PHE A 82 -1.65 10.60 -6.32
CA PHE A 82 -0.22 10.41 -6.10
C PHE A 82 0.53 9.77 -7.28
N GLU A 83 -0.20 9.17 -8.24
CA GLU A 83 0.39 8.44 -9.37
C GLU A 83 -0.04 9.02 -10.74
N LEU A 84 -0.80 10.12 -10.76
CA LEU A 84 -1.23 10.75 -11.99
C LEU A 84 -0.05 11.45 -12.70
N SER A 85 -0.01 11.36 -14.03
CA SER A 85 0.88 12.19 -14.85
C SER A 85 0.63 13.67 -14.63
N GLU A 86 1.64 14.52 -14.83
CA GLU A 86 1.60 15.96 -14.48
C GLU A 86 0.32 16.70 -14.95
N SER A 87 -0.13 16.47 -16.19
CA SER A 87 -1.35 17.08 -16.73
C SER A 87 -2.63 16.58 -16.04
N ARG A 88 -2.70 15.29 -15.70
CA ARG A 88 -3.83 14.71 -14.96
C ARG A 88 -3.79 15.02 -13.48
N HIS A 89 -2.59 15.06 -12.87
CA HIS A 89 -2.39 15.48 -11.50
C HIS A 89 -2.86 16.93 -11.33
N LYS A 90 -2.47 17.83 -12.24
CA LYS A 90 -2.94 19.22 -12.24
C LYS A 90 -4.46 19.32 -12.37
N LEU A 91 -5.08 18.53 -13.25
CA LEU A 91 -6.53 18.50 -13.42
C LEU A 91 -7.24 18.03 -12.14
N VAL A 92 -6.86 16.87 -11.59
CA VAL A 92 -7.48 16.28 -10.40
C VAL A 92 -7.23 17.13 -9.16
N ARG A 93 -5.99 17.60 -8.97
CA ARG A 93 -5.62 18.53 -7.90
C ARG A 93 -6.39 19.84 -8.00
N SER A 94 -6.55 20.41 -9.19
CA SER A 94 -7.33 21.63 -9.41
C SER A 94 -8.81 21.42 -9.03
N GLY A 95 -9.40 20.29 -9.42
CA GLY A 95 -10.76 19.92 -9.02
C GLY A 95 -10.92 19.73 -7.50
N LEU A 96 -9.99 19.03 -6.85
CA LEU A 96 -10.00 18.86 -5.41
C LEU A 96 -9.83 20.19 -4.68
N MET A 97 -8.87 21.00 -5.12
CA MET A 97 -8.59 22.30 -4.50
C MET A 97 -9.72 23.29 -4.71
N SER A 98 -10.43 23.27 -5.84
CA SER A 98 -11.59 24.14 -6.07
C SER A 98 -12.74 23.84 -5.10
N PHE A 99 -12.91 22.56 -4.73
CA PHE A 99 -13.85 22.13 -3.70
C PHE A 99 -13.39 22.54 -2.30
N LEU A 100 -12.09 22.42 -1.99
CA LEU A 100 -11.53 22.74 -0.68
C LEU A 100 -11.19 24.23 -0.46
N LYS A 101 -11.50 25.12 -1.41
CA LYS A 101 -11.30 26.57 -1.22
C LYS A 101 -12.13 27.07 -0.03
N PRO A 102 -11.64 28.06 0.73
CA PRO A 102 -12.36 28.62 1.86
C PRO A 102 -13.80 29.02 1.53
N GLU A 103 -14.03 29.66 0.37
CA GLU A 103 -15.36 30.10 -0.06
C GLU A 103 -16.28 28.93 -0.39
N SER A 104 -15.72 27.83 -0.91
CA SER A 104 -16.46 26.59 -1.15
C SER A 104 -16.83 25.89 0.16
N ILE A 105 -15.88 25.79 1.10
CA ILE A 105 -16.12 25.20 2.42
C ILE A 105 -17.12 26.02 3.22
N GLN A 106 -17.05 27.36 3.13
CA GLN A 106 -17.95 28.27 3.85
C GLN A 106 -19.43 28.02 3.50
N ARG A 107 -19.73 27.61 2.26
CA ARG A 107 -21.09 27.24 1.84
C ARG A 107 -21.64 26.03 2.59
N PHE A 108 -20.79 25.13 3.06
CA PHE A 108 -21.21 23.95 3.81
C PHE A 108 -21.35 24.20 5.30
N VAL A 109 -20.89 25.34 5.84
CA VAL A 109 -20.88 25.58 7.30
C VAL A 109 -22.28 25.51 7.91
N GLY A 110 -23.29 26.10 7.26
CA GLY A 110 -24.67 26.07 7.79
C GLY A 110 -25.29 24.67 7.78
N GLU A 111 -25.05 23.90 6.72
CA GLU A 111 -25.50 22.51 6.62
C GLU A 111 -24.74 21.61 7.60
N MET A 112 -23.43 21.83 7.75
CA MET A 112 -22.57 21.14 8.71
C MET A 112 -23.05 21.37 10.14
N ASP A 113 -23.33 22.61 10.54
CA ASP A 113 -23.86 22.93 11.86
C ASP A 113 -25.21 22.23 12.10
N SER A 114 -26.11 22.29 11.11
CA SER A 114 -27.41 21.62 11.18
C SER A 114 -27.28 20.10 11.35
N LEU A 115 -26.41 19.45 10.56
CA LEU A 115 -26.16 18.01 10.63
C LEU A 115 -25.51 17.60 11.96
N VAL A 116 -24.55 18.40 12.46
CA VAL A 116 -23.90 18.17 13.75
C VAL A 116 -24.92 18.26 14.88
N GLN A 117 -25.74 19.31 14.91
CA GLN A 117 -26.79 19.47 15.92
C GLN A 117 -27.80 18.32 15.86
N GLN A 118 -28.33 18.01 14.67
CA GLN A 118 -29.28 16.92 14.48
C GLN A 118 -28.71 15.59 14.99
N GLN A 119 -27.46 15.28 14.66
CA GLN A 119 -26.82 14.03 15.06
C GLN A 119 -26.47 14.02 16.56
N LEU A 120 -26.07 15.15 17.14
CA LEU A 120 -25.88 15.29 18.59
C LEU A 120 -27.19 15.03 19.33
N PHE A 121 -28.27 15.72 18.97
CA PHE A 121 -29.57 15.53 19.61
C PHE A 121 -30.04 14.07 19.49
N LYS A 122 -29.93 13.47 18.30
CA LYS A 122 -30.31 12.07 18.08
C LYS A 122 -29.51 11.10 18.94
N GLU A 123 -28.20 11.29 19.05
CA GLU A 123 -27.32 10.35 19.75
C GLU A 123 -27.30 10.51 21.26
N LEU A 124 -27.58 11.73 21.76
CA LEU A 124 -27.63 12.04 23.19
C LEU A 124 -29.01 11.79 23.81
N ASN A 125 -30.07 11.77 23.01
CA ASN A 125 -31.43 11.60 23.51
C ASN A 125 -31.58 10.33 24.36
N GLY A 126 -32.00 10.49 25.62
CA GLY A 126 -32.23 9.40 26.55
C GLY A 126 -30.98 8.69 27.07
N LYS A 127 -29.79 9.28 26.93
CA LYS A 127 -28.53 8.70 27.45
C LYS A 127 -27.92 9.59 28.54
N ASP A 128 -27.73 9.02 29.73
CA ASP A 128 -27.06 9.70 30.85
C ASP A 128 -25.53 9.69 30.71
N LEU A 129 -24.97 8.70 29.99
CA LEU A 129 -23.53 8.56 29.75
C LEU A 129 -23.26 8.23 28.28
N VAL A 130 -22.30 8.94 27.68
CA VAL A 130 -21.85 8.72 26.30
C VAL A 130 -20.34 8.71 26.18
N GLN A 131 -19.81 7.85 25.30
CA GLN A 131 -18.39 7.83 24.97
C GLN A 131 -18.08 8.95 23.96
N MET A 132 -17.62 10.10 24.47
CA MET A 132 -17.49 11.33 23.69
C MET A 132 -16.62 11.17 22.43
N VAL A 133 -15.46 10.53 22.53
CA VAL A 133 -14.57 10.33 21.36
C VAL A 133 -15.22 9.46 20.28
N GLY A 134 -15.94 8.40 20.67
CA GLY A 134 -16.64 7.53 19.74
C GLY A 134 -17.80 8.27 19.05
N LEU A 135 -18.54 9.07 19.82
CA LEU A 135 -19.60 9.93 19.31
C LEU A 135 -19.05 10.95 18.31
N MET A 136 -17.99 11.69 18.64
CA MET A 136 -17.40 12.68 17.74
C MET A 136 -16.94 12.05 16.43
N LYS A 137 -16.27 10.90 16.48
CA LYS A 137 -15.87 10.17 15.26
C LYS A 137 -17.07 9.80 14.40
N LYS A 138 -18.16 9.32 15.00
CA LYS A 138 -19.40 8.99 14.30
C LYS A 138 -20.02 10.21 13.62
N ILE A 139 -20.10 11.34 14.34
CA ILE A 139 -20.66 12.59 13.82
C ILE A 139 -19.81 13.10 12.65
N THR A 140 -18.49 13.24 12.85
CA THR A 140 -17.58 13.72 11.80
C THR A 140 -17.66 12.84 10.56
N PHE A 141 -17.69 11.52 10.72
CA PHE A 141 -17.81 10.59 9.60
C PHE A 141 -19.11 10.80 8.80
N LYS A 142 -20.25 10.91 9.50
CA LYS A 142 -21.55 11.12 8.85
C LYS A 142 -21.62 12.46 8.11
N VAL A 143 -21.12 13.53 8.74
CA VAL A 143 -21.00 14.86 8.14
C VAL A 143 -20.13 14.81 6.88
N THR A 144 -18.96 14.17 6.96
CA THR A 144 -18.09 13.95 5.79
C THR A 144 -18.81 13.22 4.67
N CYS A 145 -19.52 12.13 4.98
CA CYS A 145 -20.25 11.37 3.95
C CYS A 145 -21.37 12.18 3.31
N SER A 146 -22.12 12.98 4.10
CA SER A 146 -23.16 13.85 3.56
C SER A 146 -22.58 14.95 2.66
N LEU A 147 -21.57 15.68 3.14
CA LEU A 147 -21.12 16.92 2.50
C LEU A 147 -20.07 16.69 1.42
N LEU A 148 -19.12 15.77 1.64
CA LEU A 148 -18.04 15.51 0.68
C LEU A 148 -18.44 14.49 -0.38
N PHE A 149 -19.19 13.45 0.01
CA PHE A 149 -19.54 12.36 -0.89
C PHE A 149 -20.97 12.48 -1.43
N GLY A 150 -21.79 13.40 -0.90
CA GLY A 150 -23.19 13.51 -1.27
C GLY A 150 -24.01 12.27 -0.90
N LEU A 151 -23.51 11.45 0.03
CA LEU A 151 -24.14 10.19 0.40
C LEU A 151 -25.36 10.50 1.30
N PRO A 152 -26.59 10.13 0.92
CA PRO A 152 -27.77 10.40 1.74
C PRO A 152 -27.80 9.53 3.00
N GLU A 153 -28.67 9.89 3.93
CA GLU A 153 -28.87 9.10 5.15
C GLU A 153 -29.57 7.78 4.83
N GLY A 154 -29.03 6.67 5.34
CA GLY A 154 -29.57 5.34 5.04
C GLY A 154 -28.59 4.23 5.38
N GLN A 155 -29.00 3.01 5.07
CA GLN A 155 -28.26 1.79 5.41
C GLN A 155 -26.84 1.77 4.82
N GLU A 156 -26.64 2.32 3.63
CA GLU A 156 -25.33 2.36 2.97
C GLU A 156 -24.31 3.20 3.76
N LYS A 157 -24.71 4.37 4.25
CA LYS A 157 -23.84 5.22 5.08
C LYS A 157 -23.51 4.57 6.42
N ASP A 158 -24.49 3.90 7.03
CA ASP A 158 -24.29 3.21 8.30
C ASP A 158 -23.38 1.98 8.13
N ALA A 159 -23.52 1.23 7.03
CA ALA A 159 -22.62 0.13 6.68
C ALA A 159 -21.18 0.63 6.43
N LEU A 160 -21.02 1.73 5.69
CA LEU A 160 -19.71 2.32 5.43
C LEU A 160 -19.04 2.81 6.73
N LEU A 161 -19.80 3.36 7.66
CA LEU A 161 -19.28 3.73 8.99
C LEU A 161 -18.81 2.51 9.78
N GLU A 162 -19.55 1.40 9.71
CA GLU A 162 -19.17 0.14 10.37
C GLU A 162 -17.86 -0.40 9.79
N ASP A 163 -17.74 -0.49 8.47
CA ASP A 163 -16.53 -0.93 7.78
C ASP A 163 -15.34 -0.02 8.09
N PHE A 164 -15.54 1.31 8.09
CA PHE A 164 -14.51 2.26 8.45
C PHE A 164 -14.05 2.09 9.90
N ALA A 165 -14.97 1.81 10.83
CA ALA A 165 -14.65 1.55 12.22
C ALA A 165 -13.87 0.23 12.38
N ILE A 166 -14.24 -0.82 11.64
CA ILE A 166 -13.52 -2.10 11.61
C ILE A 166 -12.09 -1.88 11.10
N ALA A 167 -11.93 -1.21 9.96
CA ALA A 167 -10.62 -0.91 9.36
C ALA A 167 -9.73 -0.10 10.32
N THR A 168 -10.28 0.95 10.95
CA THR A 168 -9.55 1.79 11.90
C THR A 168 -9.11 0.99 13.14
N LYS A 169 -9.99 0.14 13.68
CA LYS A 169 -9.65 -0.76 14.80
C LYS A 169 -8.60 -1.78 14.40
N ALA A 170 -8.69 -2.36 13.21
CA ALA A 170 -7.72 -3.30 12.68
C ALA A 170 -6.33 -2.65 12.57
N ARG A 171 -6.24 -1.46 11.95
CA ARG A 171 -4.99 -0.67 11.89
C ARG A 171 -4.43 -0.43 13.28
N GLY A 172 -5.25 0.01 14.23
CA GLY A 172 -4.80 0.26 15.61
C GLY A 172 -4.26 -0.99 16.32
N ARG A 173 -4.83 -2.18 16.06
CA ARG A 173 -4.30 -3.44 16.58
C ARG A 173 -2.95 -3.81 15.95
N ILE A 174 -2.84 -3.66 14.63
CA ILE A 174 -1.59 -3.91 13.89
C ILE A 174 -0.49 -2.98 14.40
N SER A 175 -0.76 -1.67 14.51
CA SER A 175 0.20 -0.69 15.03
C SER A 175 0.69 -1.05 16.43
N LYS A 176 -0.19 -1.52 17.33
CA LYS A 176 0.22 -1.97 18.67
C LYS A 176 1.19 -3.16 18.63
N ILE A 177 0.92 -4.14 17.76
CA ILE A 177 1.81 -5.29 17.58
C ILE A 177 3.19 -4.82 17.09
N LEU A 178 3.22 -3.94 16.09
CA LEU A 178 4.47 -3.40 15.53
C LEU A 178 5.24 -2.56 16.56
N ILE A 179 4.57 -1.72 17.34
CA ILE A 179 5.20 -0.95 18.44
C ILE A 179 5.85 -1.89 19.45
N ASN A 180 5.14 -2.94 19.87
CA ASN A 180 5.68 -3.91 20.84
C ASN A 180 6.89 -4.65 20.26
N LEU A 181 6.85 -5.05 18.97
CA LEU A 181 7.99 -5.66 18.30
C LEU A 181 9.21 -4.73 18.25
N MET A 182 9.00 -3.45 17.94
CA MET A 182 10.06 -2.44 17.94
C MET A 182 10.67 -2.25 19.33
N GLN A 183 9.84 -2.18 20.37
CA GLN A 183 10.31 -2.04 21.76
C GLN A 183 11.13 -3.25 22.21
N ASN A 184 10.65 -4.46 21.91
CA ASN A 184 11.39 -5.69 22.19
C ASN A 184 12.73 -5.71 21.47
N ARG A 185 12.79 -5.26 20.21
CA ARG A 185 14.03 -5.23 19.44
C ARG A 185 15.08 -4.30 20.04
N ARG A 186 14.68 -3.08 20.44
CA ARG A 186 15.57 -2.15 21.14
C ARG A 186 16.14 -2.77 22.43
N GLY A 187 15.29 -3.46 23.19
CA GLY A 187 15.72 -4.14 24.43
C GLY A 187 16.60 -5.39 24.21
N GLU A 188 16.55 -6.03 23.04
CA GLU A 188 17.43 -7.15 22.65
C GLU A 188 18.84 -6.64 22.25
N GLU A 189 18.91 -5.48 21.60
CA GLU A 189 20.15 -4.81 21.19
C GLU A 189 20.96 -4.32 22.40
N ASP A 190 20.30 -3.72 23.39
CA ASP A 190 20.94 -3.28 24.65
C ASP A 190 21.59 -4.44 25.44
N LYS A 191 21.16 -5.69 25.17
CA LYS A 191 21.65 -6.90 25.85
C LYS A 191 22.76 -7.64 25.11
N ASN A 192 23.30 -7.08 24.01
CA ASN A 192 24.33 -7.71 23.17
C ASN A 192 23.95 -9.11 22.64
N THR A 193 22.66 -9.44 22.64
CA THR A 193 22.11 -10.67 22.06
C THR A 193 21.89 -10.45 20.58
N SER A 194 22.64 -11.17 19.73
CA SER A 194 22.56 -11.26 18.26
C SER A 194 21.69 -10.22 17.57
N GLN A 195 22.32 -9.24 16.91
CA GLN A 195 21.65 -8.32 15.99
C GLN A 195 20.87 -9.14 14.95
N LYS A 196 19.55 -8.98 14.92
CA LYS A 196 18.69 -9.64 13.93
C LYS A 196 18.62 -8.75 12.70
N ASP A 197 19.02 -9.29 11.55
CA ASP A 197 18.99 -8.58 10.27
C ASP A 197 17.59 -8.59 9.65
N ASP A 198 16.65 -7.85 10.26
CA ASP A 198 15.33 -7.64 9.66
C ASP A 198 14.96 -6.17 9.48
N ILE A 199 13.87 -5.96 8.74
CA ILE A 199 13.42 -4.64 8.31
C ILE A 199 13.12 -3.70 9.49
N ILE A 200 12.67 -4.24 10.63
CA ILE A 200 12.43 -3.43 11.84
C ILE A 200 13.76 -2.89 12.36
N SER A 201 14.78 -3.74 12.44
CA SER A 201 16.12 -3.34 12.90
C SER A 201 16.75 -2.35 11.93
N VAL A 202 16.59 -2.56 10.62
CA VAL A 202 17.02 -1.59 9.61
C VAL A 202 16.37 -0.23 9.84
N PHE A 203 15.05 -0.18 9.99
CA PHE A 203 14.32 1.08 10.18
C PHE A 203 14.67 1.80 11.49
N LEU A 204 14.97 1.06 12.56
CA LEU A 204 15.44 1.63 13.83
C LEU A 204 16.82 2.31 13.72
N HIS A 205 17.68 1.83 12.81
CA HIS A 205 19.03 2.36 12.59
C HIS A 205 19.10 3.42 11.50
N LEU A 206 18.06 3.56 10.66
CA LEU A 206 18.03 4.59 9.63
C LEU A 206 18.10 5.99 10.24
N ARG A 207 18.90 6.85 9.60
CA ARG A 207 19.03 8.27 9.89
C ARG A 207 18.83 9.06 8.61
N ASP A 208 18.26 10.25 8.72
CA ASP A 208 18.10 11.17 7.60
C ASP A 208 19.38 11.99 7.32
N GLU A 209 19.29 12.96 6.41
CA GLU A 209 20.43 13.82 6.02
C GLU A 209 20.92 14.73 7.14
N ALA A 210 20.05 15.05 8.12
CA ALA A 210 20.42 15.80 9.30
C ALA A 210 20.97 14.89 10.42
N GLY A 211 20.95 13.57 10.22
CA GLY A 211 21.35 12.58 11.22
C GLY A 211 20.23 12.19 12.18
N GLU A 212 18.99 12.58 11.92
CA GLU A 212 17.85 12.32 12.80
C GLU A 212 17.24 10.93 12.52
N PRO A 213 16.80 10.20 13.55
CA PRO A 213 16.11 8.93 13.37
C PRO A 213 14.72 9.10 12.77
N LEU A 214 14.22 8.04 12.12
CA LEU A 214 12.83 7.99 11.69
C LEU A 214 11.88 8.05 12.89
N GLN A 215 10.75 8.75 12.71
CA GLN A 215 9.70 8.78 13.71
C GLN A 215 8.99 7.42 13.79
N VAL A 216 8.44 7.10 14.96
CA VAL A 216 7.81 5.79 15.21
C VAL A 216 6.59 5.56 14.31
N ASP A 217 5.81 6.61 14.07
CA ASP A 217 4.67 6.59 13.14
C ASP A 217 5.10 6.39 11.69
N GLU A 218 6.20 7.02 11.25
CA GLU A 218 6.78 6.78 9.93
C GLU A 218 7.20 5.31 9.75
N ILE A 219 7.85 4.72 10.76
CA ILE A 219 8.25 3.31 10.74
C ILE A 219 7.01 2.41 10.63
N ILE A 220 5.98 2.65 11.45
CA ILE A 220 4.74 1.85 11.46
C ILE A 220 4.03 1.93 10.11
N ASP A 221 3.90 3.14 9.54
CA ASP A 221 3.19 3.33 8.29
C ASP A 221 3.90 2.65 7.11
N ASN A 222 5.23 2.65 7.09
CA ASN A 222 6.01 1.90 6.11
C ASN A 222 5.87 0.38 6.30
N LEU A 223 5.91 -0.12 7.55
CA LEU A 223 5.72 -1.54 7.83
C LEU A 223 4.33 -2.04 7.42
N ILE A 224 3.28 -1.26 7.70
CA ILE A 224 1.90 -1.58 7.26
C ILE A 224 1.83 -1.60 5.73
N THR A 225 2.45 -0.63 5.07
CA THR A 225 2.50 -0.57 3.60
C THR A 225 3.17 -1.82 3.01
N LEU A 226 4.29 -2.26 3.58
CA LEU A 226 4.98 -3.49 3.16
C LEU A 226 4.09 -4.73 3.31
N VAL A 227 3.38 -4.86 4.45
CA VAL A 227 2.44 -5.97 4.68
C VAL A 227 1.34 -5.99 3.63
N VAL A 228 0.69 -4.84 3.37
CA VAL A 228 -0.37 -4.73 2.37
C VAL A 228 0.13 -5.07 0.97
N ALA A 229 1.30 -4.56 0.58
CA ALA A 229 1.88 -4.82 -0.74
C ALA A 229 2.24 -6.31 -0.95
N SER A 230 2.74 -6.96 0.10
CA SER A 230 3.18 -8.37 0.06
C SER A 230 2.03 -9.38 0.07
N HIS A 231 0.85 -8.99 0.55
CA HIS A 231 -0.24 -9.93 0.80
C HIS A 231 -0.94 -10.35 -0.50
N ASP A 232 -1.47 -9.40 -1.28
CA ASP A 232 -2.36 -9.73 -2.40
C ASP A 232 -1.59 -10.24 -3.62
N THR A 233 -0.44 -9.63 -3.93
CA THR A 233 0.37 -9.98 -5.11
C THR A 233 0.92 -11.41 -5.02
N THR A 234 1.56 -11.75 -3.89
CA THR A 234 2.11 -13.09 -3.65
C THR A 234 0.99 -14.12 -3.52
N THR A 235 -0.14 -13.79 -2.90
CA THR A 235 -1.30 -14.71 -2.81
C THR A 235 -1.83 -15.08 -4.20
N ILE A 236 -1.98 -14.09 -5.09
CA ILE A 236 -2.41 -14.34 -6.47
C ILE A 236 -1.38 -15.21 -7.21
N LEU A 237 -0.10 -14.89 -7.12
CA LEU A 237 0.96 -15.66 -7.78
C LEU A 237 0.99 -17.12 -7.29
N LEU A 238 0.95 -17.33 -5.97
CA LEU A 238 0.90 -18.68 -5.38
C LEU A 238 -0.36 -19.43 -5.85
N GLY A 239 -1.51 -18.75 -5.89
CA GLY A 239 -2.74 -19.33 -6.43
C GLY A 239 -2.62 -19.76 -7.90
N LEU A 240 -1.97 -18.95 -8.74
CA LEU A 240 -1.71 -19.29 -10.14
C LEU A 240 -0.73 -20.45 -10.29
N ILE A 241 0.33 -20.49 -9.47
CA ILE A 241 1.28 -21.61 -9.44
C ILE A 241 0.55 -22.90 -9.07
N LEU A 242 -0.21 -22.90 -7.98
CA LEU A 242 -0.97 -24.07 -7.53
C LEU A 242 -1.98 -24.52 -8.58
N ARG A 243 -2.71 -23.58 -9.19
CA ARG A 243 -3.62 -23.88 -10.29
C ARG A 243 -2.88 -24.53 -11.45
N HIS A 244 -1.77 -23.95 -11.88
CA HIS A 244 -0.99 -24.45 -13.00
C HIS A 244 -0.47 -25.88 -12.74
N LEU A 245 0.14 -26.10 -11.57
CA LEU A 245 0.60 -27.41 -11.12
C LEU A 245 -0.55 -28.44 -11.05
N SER A 246 -1.74 -28.03 -10.61
CA SER A 246 -2.90 -28.94 -10.55
C SER A 246 -3.46 -29.34 -11.93
N THR A 247 -3.27 -28.49 -12.93
CA THR A 247 -3.83 -28.69 -14.28
C THR A 247 -2.84 -29.31 -15.26
N ASP A 248 -1.55 -29.27 -14.97
CA ASP A 248 -0.49 -29.80 -15.82
C ASP A 248 0.33 -30.86 -15.07
N ALA A 249 -0.08 -32.12 -15.24
CA ALA A 249 0.55 -33.27 -14.60
C ALA A 249 2.03 -33.45 -14.99
N LYS A 250 2.43 -32.97 -16.18
CA LYS A 250 3.83 -33.06 -16.62
C LYS A 250 4.69 -32.10 -15.82
N THR A 251 4.30 -30.82 -15.78
CA THR A 251 5.01 -29.79 -15.00
C THR A 251 5.02 -30.13 -13.50
N PHE A 252 3.93 -30.69 -12.98
CA PHE A 252 3.88 -31.20 -11.61
C PHE A 252 4.91 -32.32 -11.35
N GLY A 253 5.00 -33.31 -12.24
CA GLY A 253 5.96 -34.39 -12.14
C GLY A 253 7.42 -33.91 -12.15
N GLU A 254 7.75 -32.98 -13.06
CA GLU A 254 9.11 -32.40 -13.16
C GLU A 254 9.49 -31.61 -11.88
N VAL A 255 8.55 -30.87 -11.29
CA VAL A 255 8.78 -30.15 -10.02
C VAL A 255 8.96 -31.11 -8.84
N LEU A 256 8.20 -32.21 -8.81
CA LEU A 256 8.29 -33.22 -7.74
C LEU A 256 9.64 -33.96 -7.79
N GLU A 257 10.06 -34.45 -8.96
CA GLU A 257 11.35 -35.11 -9.13
C GLU A 257 12.52 -34.18 -8.77
N GLY A 258 12.46 -32.91 -9.17
CA GLY A 258 13.49 -31.92 -8.85
C GLY A 258 13.59 -31.58 -7.36
N SER A 259 12.47 -31.63 -6.62
CA SER A 259 12.46 -31.37 -5.18
C SER A 259 12.95 -32.56 -4.35
N GLU A 260 12.61 -33.79 -4.74
CA GLU A 260 13.19 -35.01 -4.14
C GLU A 260 14.71 -35.07 -4.33
N THR A 261 15.20 -34.71 -5.52
CA THR A 261 16.65 -34.72 -5.83
C THR A 261 17.44 -33.68 -5.02
N SER A 262 16.81 -32.57 -4.61
CA SER A 262 17.45 -31.53 -3.78
C SER A 262 17.48 -31.93 -2.30
N LEU A 263 16.40 -32.51 -1.77
CA LEU A 263 16.35 -33.00 -0.39
C LEU A 263 17.36 -34.12 -0.11
N ILE A 264 17.69 -34.94 -1.11
CA ILE A 264 18.70 -36.02 -0.98
C ILE A 264 20.14 -35.46 -0.94
N LYS A 265 20.38 -34.26 -1.47
CA LYS A 265 21.70 -33.60 -1.42
C LYS A 265 21.97 -32.86 -0.11
N ASP A 266 20.94 -32.37 0.58
CA ASP A 266 21.09 -31.66 1.85
C ASP A 266 21.20 -32.61 3.07
N VAL A 267 21.11 -33.92 2.86
CA VAL A 267 21.18 -34.96 3.91
C VAL A 267 22.52 -35.74 3.90
N ASN A 268 23.45 -35.46 2.97
CA ASN A 268 24.80 -36.02 2.91
C ASN A 268 25.88 -34.95 3.03
#